data_AF-A0A0S8GK04-F1
#
_entry.id   AF-A0A0S8GK04-F1
#
_cell.length_a   1.000
_cell.length_b   1.000
_cell.length_c   1.000
_cell.angle_alpha   90.00
_cell.angle_beta   90.00
_cell.angle_gamma   90.00
#
_symmetry.space_group_name_H-M   'P 1'
#
loop_
_entity.id
_entity.type
_entity.pdbx_description
1 polymer ?
#
loop_
_entity_poly.entity_id
_entity_poly.type
_entity_poly.pdbx_seq_one_letter_code
_entity_poly.pdbx_strand_id
1 'polypeptide(L)'
;STSDFNCVMTVGICRRDILWPLDLWIGRTVPSVLHKEIMRQGVKWQVHQVSPEAVTVQYRLMQAAEEAIRNNAERTLWVPKVIPPEYPRNTEKGPRIESALEWRFQMGRVKIPTGPGYNNTAWKLLDSNIKDFTLDLALLSYDDPIDTLAIHAYIPRKSGVPQNVEPVVETYESMLAKGQLTLPGTCLTLINAIDFHKLDDQTLHQIRQNYIDRLNSVRRRRRKPIY
;
A
#
# COMPACT_ATOMS: atom_id res chain seq x y z
N SER A 1 30.61 16.43 -2.59
CA SER A 1 29.49 16.04 -1.71
C SER A 1 28.27 15.82 -2.59
N THR A 2 28.00 14.56 -2.93
CA THR A 2 26.87 14.19 -3.80
C THR A 2 25.59 14.56 -3.07
N SER A 3 24.76 15.39 -3.68
CA SER A 3 23.47 15.78 -3.12
C SER A 3 22.56 14.56 -3.17
N ASP A 4 22.27 13.94 -2.03
CA ASP A 4 21.32 12.82 -1.94
C ASP A 4 19.92 13.31 -2.35
N PHE A 5 19.44 12.79 -3.48
CA PHE A 5 18.07 13.00 -3.92
C PHE A 5 17.15 11.99 -3.22
N ASN A 6 15.89 12.37 -3.03
CA ASN A 6 14.86 11.45 -2.61
C ASN A 6 13.96 11.17 -3.80
N CYS A 7 13.52 9.92 -3.90
CA CYS A 7 12.56 9.47 -4.89
C CYS A 7 11.26 9.03 -4.19
N VAL A 8 10.12 9.42 -4.75
CA VAL A 8 8.79 8.92 -4.37
C VAL A 8 8.11 8.44 -5.63
N MET A 9 7.88 7.13 -5.71
CA MET A 9 7.19 6.50 -6.82
C MET A 9 5.90 5.84 -6.33
N THR A 10 4.80 6.15 -7.02
CA THR A 10 3.54 5.41 -6.84
C THR A 10 3.42 4.38 -7.94
N VAL A 11 3.26 3.10 -7.56
CA VAL A 11 3.16 1.98 -8.50
C VAL A 11 1.82 1.28 -8.33
N GLY A 12 1.07 1.18 -9.44
CA GLY A 12 -0.07 0.29 -9.56
C GLY A 12 0.37 -1.11 -9.92
N ILE A 13 -0.27 -2.12 -9.33
CA ILE A 13 0.02 -3.53 -9.61
C ILE A 13 -1.26 -4.17 -10.13
N CYS A 14 -1.20 -4.79 -11.31
CA CYS A 14 -2.35 -5.54 -11.82
C CYS A 14 -2.31 -7.02 -11.39
N ARG A 15 -3.41 -7.75 -11.64
CA ARG A 15 -3.56 -9.18 -11.31
C ARG A 15 -2.48 -10.10 -11.87
N ARG A 16 -1.79 -9.70 -12.95
CA ARG A 16 -0.70 -10.48 -13.57
C ARG A 16 0.68 -9.99 -13.15
N ASP A 17 0.77 -9.34 -11.99
CA ASP A 17 2.01 -8.79 -11.43
C ASP A 17 2.75 -7.86 -12.43
N ILE A 18 1.98 -7.08 -13.18
CA ILE A 18 2.53 -6.02 -14.05
C ILE A 18 2.57 -4.74 -13.23
N LEU A 19 3.74 -4.11 -13.20
CA LEU A 19 4.00 -2.84 -12.54
C LEU A 19 3.68 -1.69 -13.47
N TRP A 20 2.91 -0.74 -12.96
CA TRP A 20 2.54 0.50 -13.62
C TRP A 20 2.98 1.66 -12.75
N PRO A 21 4.16 2.26 -12.99
CA PRO A 21 4.51 3.53 -12.38
C PRO A 21 3.46 4.60 -12.76
N LEU A 22 2.71 5.11 -11.80
CA LEU A 22 1.59 6.04 -11.99
C LEU A 22 2.00 7.48 -11.74
N ASP A 23 2.90 7.69 -10.79
CA ASP A 23 3.40 9.00 -10.37
C ASP A 23 4.85 8.83 -9.91
N LEU A 24 5.66 9.85 -10.18
CA LEU A 24 7.08 9.85 -9.88
C LEU A 24 7.52 11.26 -9.55
N TRP A 25 8.14 11.39 -8.39
CA TRP A 25 8.76 12.61 -7.93
C TRP A 25 10.20 12.35 -7.51
N ILE A 26 11.08 13.29 -7.86
CA ILE A 26 12.47 13.31 -7.43
C ILE A 26 12.76 14.72 -6.95
N GLY A 27 13.40 14.85 -5.79
CA GLY A 27 13.77 16.16 -5.25
C GLY A 27 14.78 16.08 -4.13
N ARG A 28 15.33 17.25 -3.77
CA ARG A 28 16.39 17.37 -2.75
C ARG A 28 15.85 17.32 -1.32
N THR A 29 16.79 17.06 -0.43
CA THR A 29 16.80 16.47 0.92
C THR A 29 15.97 17.15 2.02
N VAL A 30 15.02 18.04 1.72
CA VAL A 30 14.21 18.66 2.79
C VAL A 30 13.13 17.66 3.25
N PRO A 31 13.21 17.11 4.48
CA PRO A 31 12.30 16.02 4.89
C PRO A 31 10.83 16.43 4.93
N SER A 32 10.53 17.71 5.14
CA SER A 32 9.16 18.24 5.10
C SER A 32 8.56 18.23 3.70
N VAL A 33 9.39 18.43 2.66
CA VAL A 33 8.95 18.36 1.26
C VAL A 33 8.69 16.91 0.88
N LEU A 34 9.57 16.00 1.27
CA LEU A 34 9.39 14.55 1.06
C LEU A 34 8.08 14.06 1.69
N HIS A 35 7.82 14.43 2.94
CA HIS A 35 6.58 14.07 3.62
C HIS A 35 5.35 14.59 2.88
N LYS A 36 5.35 15.89 2.51
CA LYS A 36 4.24 16.49 1.75
C LYS A 36 3.99 15.75 0.44
N GLU A 37 5.05 15.34 -0.24
CA GLU A 37 4.93 14.62 -1.50
C GLU A 37 4.36 13.21 -1.33
N ILE A 38 4.81 12.46 -0.31
CA ILE A 38 4.25 11.16 0.03
C ILE A 38 2.76 11.28 0.34
N MET A 39 2.36 12.27 1.14
CA MET A 39 0.94 12.51 1.45
C MET A 39 0.15 12.94 0.21
N ARG A 40 0.72 13.82 -0.63
CA ARG A 40 0.09 14.27 -1.88
C ARG A 40 -0.19 13.11 -2.83
N GLN A 41 0.82 12.29 -3.11
CA GLN A 41 0.65 11.11 -3.97
C GLN A 41 -0.28 10.08 -3.31
N GLY A 42 -0.13 9.85 -2.01
CA GLY A 42 -0.92 8.89 -1.27
C GLY A 42 -2.42 9.21 -1.27
N VAL A 43 -2.80 10.47 -1.00
CA VAL A 43 -4.19 10.92 -1.08
C VAL A 43 -4.72 10.89 -2.52
N LYS A 44 -3.90 11.33 -3.49
CA LYS A 44 -4.28 11.34 -4.92
C LYS A 44 -4.63 9.94 -5.43
N TRP A 45 -3.81 8.95 -5.07
CA TRP A 45 -3.93 7.58 -5.58
C TRP A 45 -4.60 6.61 -4.60
N GLN A 46 -4.95 7.08 -3.40
CA GLN A 46 -5.51 6.25 -2.31
C GLN A 46 -4.68 4.98 -2.08
N VAL A 47 -3.35 5.14 -1.98
CA VAL A 47 -2.43 3.99 -1.91
C VAL A 47 -2.68 3.17 -0.64
N HIS A 48 -2.75 1.86 -0.77
CA HIS A 48 -3.01 0.99 0.38
C HIS A 48 -1.80 0.89 1.33
N GLN A 49 -0.61 1.14 0.79
CA GLN A 49 0.65 0.91 1.48
C GLN A 49 1.69 1.93 1.04
N VAL A 50 2.51 2.36 2.00
CA VAL A 50 3.72 3.16 1.79
C VAL A 50 4.91 2.37 2.33
N SER A 51 5.95 2.23 1.53
CA SER A 51 7.13 1.42 1.85
C SER A 51 8.41 2.26 1.83
N PRO A 52 8.64 3.06 2.88
CA PRO A 52 9.83 3.91 2.96
C PRO A 52 11.06 3.09 3.41
N GLU A 53 12.19 3.27 2.73
CA GLU A 53 13.47 2.64 3.10
C GLU A 53 14.07 3.27 4.36
N ALA A 54 13.98 4.60 4.50
CA ALA A 54 14.54 5.33 5.64
C ALA A 54 13.67 5.18 6.91
N VAL A 55 14.28 4.70 8.00
CA VAL A 55 13.63 4.52 9.32
C VAL A 55 13.06 5.83 9.88
N THR A 56 13.75 6.96 9.67
CA THR A 56 13.28 8.28 10.11
C THR A 56 12.00 8.72 9.40
N VAL A 57 11.83 8.32 8.14
CA VAL A 57 10.62 8.58 7.36
C VAL A 57 9.47 7.67 7.83
N GLN A 58 9.76 6.41 8.18
CA GLN A 58 8.77 5.48 8.76
C GLN A 58 8.10 6.09 10.00
N TYR A 59 8.90 6.54 10.97
CA TYR A 59 8.38 7.10 12.22
C TYR A 59 7.48 8.32 11.99
N ARG A 60 7.91 9.25 11.13
CA ARG A 60 7.14 10.46 10.81
C ARG A 60 5.83 10.16 10.07
N LEU A 61 5.83 9.17 9.18
CA LEU A 61 4.61 8.75 8.48
C LEU A 61 3.64 8.05 9.42
N MET A 62 4.13 7.20 10.34
CA MET A 62 3.30 6.58 11.36
C MET A 62 2.65 7.64 12.26
N GLN A 63 3.43 8.62 12.75
CA GLN A 63 2.89 9.71 13.55
C GLN A 63 1.82 10.52 12.80
N ALA A 64 2.06 10.87 11.53
CA ALA A 64 1.10 11.62 10.73
C ALA A 64 -0.16 10.80 10.41
N ALA A 65 -0.03 9.49 10.17
CA ALA A 65 -1.19 8.60 10.00
C ALA A 65 -2.02 8.53 11.29
N GLU A 66 -1.38 8.40 12.44
CA GLU A 66 -2.07 8.45 13.74
C GLU A 66 -2.74 9.81 13.98
N GLU A 67 -2.07 10.92 13.64
CA GLU A 67 -2.63 12.26 13.77
C GLU A 67 -3.82 12.49 12.84
N ALA A 68 -3.75 12.01 11.60
CA ALA A 68 -4.86 12.08 10.66
C ALA A 68 -6.09 11.30 11.16
N ILE A 69 -5.87 10.11 11.73
CA ILE A 69 -6.93 9.31 12.36
C ILE A 69 -7.52 10.04 13.57
N ARG A 70 -6.68 10.60 14.44
CA ARG A 70 -7.11 11.33 15.64
C ARG A 70 -7.86 12.62 15.30
N ASN A 71 -7.41 13.35 14.28
CA ASN A 71 -7.87 14.70 14.02
C ASN A 71 -9.05 14.78 13.05
N ASN A 72 -9.27 13.83 12.12
CA ASN A 72 -10.36 13.91 11.14
C ASN A 72 -10.62 12.59 10.38
N ALA A 73 -11.47 11.70 10.91
CA ALA A 73 -12.14 10.67 10.09
C ALA A 73 -13.09 11.27 9.02
N GLU A 74 -13.34 12.59 9.06
CA GLU A 74 -14.39 13.24 8.26
C GLU A 74 -13.92 13.95 6.98
N ARG A 75 -12.61 14.17 6.76
CA ARG A 75 -12.14 14.97 5.60
C ARG A 75 -11.34 14.22 4.54
N THR A 76 -10.64 13.14 4.89
CA THR A 76 -10.02 12.22 3.92
C THR A 76 -9.83 10.84 4.57
N LEU A 77 -10.54 9.82 4.11
CA LEU A 77 -10.50 8.42 4.59
C LEU A 77 -9.21 7.65 4.24
N TRP A 78 -8.14 8.35 3.84
CA TRP A 78 -6.92 7.69 3.40
C TRP A 78 -5.97 7.46 4.58
N VAL A 79 -5.80 6.19 4.96
CA VAL A 79 -4.86 5.75 5.98
C VAL A 79 -4.04 4.59 5.41
N PRO A 80 -2.81 4.82 4.94
CA PRO A 80 -1.99 3.76 4.39
C PRO A 80 -1.40 2.88 5.49
N LYS A 81 -1.04 1.65 5.14
CA LYS A 81 -0.12 0.86 5.95
C LYS A 81 1.32 1.30 5.68
N VAL A 82 2.09 1.57 6.72
CA VAL A 82 3.54 1.82 6.58
C VAL A 82 4.25 0.50 6.80
N ILE A 83 4.81 -0.08 5.74
CA ILE A 83 5.51 -1.37 5.77
C ILE A 83 6.85 -1.22 5.05
N PRO A 84 7.99 -1.29 5.75
CA PRO A 84 9.29 -1.15 5.10
C PRO A 84 9.61 -2.35 4.18
N PRO A 85 10.46 -2.15 3.17
CA PRO A 85 10.95 -3.26 2.34
C PRO A 85 11.93 -4.16 3.14
N GLU A 86 11.95 -5.44 2.79
CA GLU A 86 12.81 -6.46 3.38
C GLU A 86 13.83 -6.97 2.36
N TYR A 87 15.09 -6.56 2.51
CA TYR A 87 16.16 -6.96 1.60
C TYR A 87 16.86 -8.24 2.08
N PRO A 88 17.30 -9.12 1.17
CA PRO A 88 18.22 -10.19 1.52
C PRO A 88 19.54 -9.62 2.05
N ARG A 89 20.12 -10.27 3.06
CA ARG A 89 21.38 -9.84 3.67
C ARG A 89 22.51 -9.88 2.66
N ASN A 90 23.41 -8.91 2.73
CA ASN A 90 24.64 -8.83 1.93
C ASN A 90 24.43 -8.74 0.40
N THR A 91 23.28 -8.23 -0.04
CA THR A 91 23.04 -8.00 -1.47
C THR A 91 23.51 -6.60 -1.86
N GLU A 92 24.41 -6.52 -2.84
CA GLU A 92 24.83 -5.24 -3.42
C GLU A 92 23.68 -4.60 -4.24
N LYS A 93 23.69 -3.26 -4.33
CA LYS A 93 22.60 -2.47 -4.92
C LYS A 93 22.34 -2.82 -6.39
N GLY A 94 23.37 -2.88 -7.22
CA GLY A 94 23.25 -3.22 -8.64
C GLY A 94 22.62 -4.59 -8.88
N PRO A 95 23.19 -5.69 -8.36
CA PRO A 95 22.62 -7.03 -8.45
C PRO A 95 21.20 -7.14 -7.87
N ARG A 96 20.89 -6.37 -6.81
CA ARG A 96 19.54 -6.26 -6.24
C ARG A 96 18.56 -5.66 -7.26
N ILE A 97 18.93 -4.57 -7.91
CA ILE A 97 18.08 -3.93 -8.95
C ILE A 97 17.89 -4.87 -10.14
N GLU A 98 18.97 -5.49 -10.62
CA GLU A 98 18.93 -6.44 -11.74
C GLU A 98 17.98 -7.60 -11.43
N SER A 99 18.22 -8.33 -10.33
CA SER A 99 17.40 -9.50 -9.96
C SER A 99 15.92 -9.16 -9.75
N ALA A 100 15.61 -7.94 -9.33
CA ALA A 100 14.23 -7.46 -9.16
C ALA A 100 13.52 -7.14 -10.48
N LEU A 101 14.25 -6.60 -11.47
CA LEU A 101 13.66 -5.97 -12.66
C LEU A 101 13.94 -6.70 -13.98
N GLU A 102 15.04 -7.44 -14.12
CA GLU A 102 15.47 -8.04 -15.38
C GLU A 102 14.37 -8.91 -16.00
N TRP A 103 13.89 -9.91 -15.25
CA TRP A 103 12.83 -10.81 -15.71
C TRP A 103 11.53 -10.05 -15.99
N ARG A 104 11.25 -8.96 -15.26
CA ARG A 104 10.05 -8.15 -15.49
C ARG A 104 10.15 -7.42 -16.81
N PHE A 105 11.30 -6.85 -17.15
CA PHE A 105 11.51 -6.19 -18.44
C PHE A 105 11.45 -7.19 -19.59
N GLN A 106 12.15 -8.33 -19.47
CA GLN A 106 12.12 -9.41 -20.47
C GLN A 106 10.69 -9.90 -20.75
N MET A 107 9.86 -9.99 -19.71
CA MET A 107 8.47 -10.45 -19.80
C MET A 107 7.45 -9.32 -20.03
N GLY A 108 7.90 -8.08 -20.24
CA GLY A 108 7.02 -6.92 -20.44
C GLY A 108 6.09 -6.61 -19.25
N ARG A 109 6.51 -6.95 -18.03
CA ARG A 109 5.81 -6.78 -16.74
C ARG A 109 6.08 -5.44 -16.05
N VAL A 110 6.75 -4.52 -16.72
CA VAL A 110 6.82 -3.10 -16.33
C VAL A 110 6.25 -2.28 -17.48
N LYS A 111 5.32 -1.37 -17.19
CA LYS A 111 4.67 -0.49 -18.18
C LYS A 111 4.95 0.96 -17.81
N ILE A 112 5.95 1.55 -18.47
CA ILE A 112 6.31 2.95 -18.30
C ILE A 112 5.30 3.82 -19.07
N PRO A 113 4.71 4.86 -18.45
CA PRO A 113 3.77 5.73 -19.13
C PRO A 113 4.44 6.54 -20.24
N THR A 114 3.75 6.66 -21.38
CA THR A 114 4.19 7.50 -22.51
C THR A 114 3.11 8.54 -22.80
N GLY A 115 3.44 9.81 -22.58
CA GLY A 115 2.49 10.90 -22.82
C GLY A 115 3.01 12.27 -22.36
N PRO A 116 2.37 13.38 -22.78
CA PRO A 116 2.86 14.74 -22.50
C PRO A 116 3.03 15.04 -21.01
N GLY A 117 2.13 14.52 -20.15
CA GLY A 117 2.19 14.66 -18.70
C GLY A 117 3.36 13.93 -18.03
N TYR A 118 4.04 13.06 -18.77
CA TYR A 118 5.16 12.23 -18.31
C TYR A 118 6.51 12.71 -18.90
N ASN A 119 6.55 13.90 -19.49
CA ASN A 119 7.77 14.49 -20.06
C ASN A 119 8.56 15.36 -19.05
N ASN A 120 8.44 15.07 -17.76
CA ASN A 120 9.17 15.79 -16.71
C ASN A 120 10.55 15.15 -16.45
N THR A 121 11.40 15.87 -15.72
CA THR A 121 12.78 15.42 -15.42
C THR A 121 12.82 14.06 -14.72
N ALA A 122 11.85 13.77 -13.84
CA ALA A 122 11.85 12.54 -13.08
C ALA A 122 11.60 11.31 -13.96
N TRP A 123 10.64 11.40 -14.88
CA TRP A 123 10.36 10.33 -15.84
C TRP A 123 11.50 10.15 -16.86
N LYS A 124 12.12 11.24 -17.31
CA LYS A 124 13.32 11.17 -18.17
C LYS A 124 14.50 10.48 -17.48
N LEU A 125 14.69 10.75 -16.19
CA LEU A 125 15.71 10.09 -15.39
C LEU A 125 15.43 8.60 -15.26
N LEU A 126 14.19 8.20 -14.96
CA LEU A 126 13.83 6.78 -14.93
C LEU A 126 14.06 6.10 -16.29
N ASP A 127 13.67 6.73 -17.40
CA ASP A 127 13.88 6.19 -18.75
C ASP A 127 15.37 6.03 -19.09
N SER A 128 16.21 7.03 -18.77
CA SER A 128 17.67 6.92 -18.92
C SER A 128 18.23 5.84 -18.00
N ASN A 129 17.80 5.76 -16.74
CA ASN A 129 18.25 4.71 -15.83
C ASN A 129 17.93 3.30 -16.34
N ILE A 130 16.78 3.11 -16.97
CA ILE A 130 16.39 1.81 -17.56
C ILE A 130 17.28 1.48 -18.77
N LYS A 131 17.59 2.46 -19.62
CA LYS A 131 18.37 2.26 -20.85
C LYS A 131 19.86 2.07 -20.58
N ASP A 132 20.38 2.83 -19.62
CA ASP A 132 21.81 2.95 -19.33
C ASP A 132 22.22 2.13 -18.09
N PHE A 133 21.33 1.24 -17.61
CA PHE A 133 21.57 0.43 -16.42
C PHE A 133 22.80 -0.47 -16.60
N THR A 134 23.65 -0.49 -15.57
CA THR A 134 24.75 -1.43 -15.43
C THR A 134 24.86 -1.85 -13.97
N LEU A 135 25.44 -3.02 -13.70
CA LEU A 135 25.60 -3.53 -12.34
C LEU A 135 26.45 -2.62 -11.44
N ASP A 136 27.41 -1.90 -12.02
CA ASP A 136 28.29 -0.99 -11.28
C ASP A 136 27.59 0.36 -10.95
N LEU A 137 26.44 0.65 -11.59
CA LEU A 137 25.67 1.90 -11.44
C LEU A 137 26.46 3.19 -11.76
N ALA A 138 27.76 3.12 -12.02
CA ALA A 138 28.67 4.25 -12.22
C ALA A 138 28.30 5.14 -13.42
N LEU A 139 27.57 4.58 -14.40
CA LEU A 139 27.08 5.33 -15.56
C LEU A 139 25.79 6.11 -15.27
N LEU A 140 25.12 5.84 -14.14
CA LEU A 140 23.89 6.53 -13.77
C LEU A 140 24.22 7.80 -12.97
N SER A 141 23.75 8.95 -13.44
CA SER A 141 23.90 10.22 -12.70
C SER A 141 23.15 10.20 -11.36
N TYR A 142 21.99 9.55 -11.35
CA TYR A 142 21.16 9.28 -10.17
C TYR A 142 20.46 7.95 -10.41
N ASP A 143 20.53 7.03 -9.46
CA ASP A 143 19.95 5.69 -9.55
C ASP A 143 18.69 5.52 -8.70
N ASP A 144 18.34 6.52 -7.89
CA ASP A 144 17.16 6.50 -7.02
C ASP A 144 15.86 6.09 -7.73
N PRO A 145 15.56 6.52 -8.98
CA PRO A 145 14.32 6.13 -9.66
C PRO A 145 14.23 4.64 -9.97
N ILE A 146 15.29 4.06 -10.54
CA ILE A 146 15.30 2.63 -10.89
C ILE A 146 15.43 1.76 -9.63
N ASP A 147 16.17 2.23 -8.63
CA ASP A 147 16.24 1.57 -7.34
C ASP A 147 14.86 1.54 -6.67
N THR A 148 14.17 2.68 -6.61
CA THR A 148 12.81 2.77 -6.05
C THR A 148 11.82 1.85 -6.78
N LEU A 149 11.95 1.70 -8.10
CA LEU A 149 11.15 0.73 -8.85
C LEU A 149 11.49 -0.72 -8.46
N ALA A 150 12.77 -1.03 -8.27
CA ALA A 150 13.24 -2.35 -7.85
C ALA A 150 12.82 -2.72 -6.42
N ILE A 151 12.71 -1.75 -5.51
CA ILE A 151 12.25 -1.96 -4.12
C ILE A 151 10.95 -2.75 -4.08
N HIS A 152 10.08 -2.62 -5.09
CA HIS A 152 8.81 -3.32 -5.18
C HIS A 152 8.90 -4.87 -5.10
N ALA A 153 10.04 -5.46 -5.48
CA ALA A 153 10.27 -6.90 -5.33
C ALA A 153 10.44 -7.33 -3.86
N TYR A 154 10.84 -6.39 -3.00
CA TYR A 154 11.21 -6.61 -1.60
C TYR A 154 10.14 -6.14 -0.62
N ILE A 155 9.03 -5.62 -1.13
CA ILE A 155 7.90 -5.21 -0.30
C ILE A 155 7.12 -6.47 0.12
N PRO A 156 6.94 -6.73 1.43
CA PRO A 156 6.15 -7.86 1.89
C PRO A 156 4.72 -7.79 1.34
N ARG A 157 4.36 -8.78 0.51
CA ARG A 157 3.00 -8.93 0.02
C ARG A 157 2.27 -9.93 0.89
N LYS A 158 1.00 -9.70 1.18
CA LYS A 158 0.17 -10.75 1.78
C LYS A 158 0.03 -11.90 0.79
N SER A 159 0.77 -12.98 1.02
CA SER A 159 0.49 -14.28 0.43
C SER A 159 -0.92 -14.69 0.84
N GLY A 160 -1.83 -14.91 -0.12
CA GLY A 160 -3.12 -15.54 0.15
C GLY A 160 -4.37 -14.67 -0.03
N VAL A 161 -4.44 -13.86 -1.07
CA VAL A 161 -5.72 -13.33 -1.53
C VAL A 161 -5.98 -13.79 -2.98
N PRO A 162 -6.62 -14.95 -3.20
CA PRO A 162 -7.15 -15.29 -4.51
C PRO A 162 -8.42 -14.45 -4.70
N GLN A 163 -8.38 -13.35 -5.46
CA GLN A 163 -9.59 -12.51 -5.59
C GLN A 163 -9.87 -12.07 -7.03
N ASN A 164 -10.50 -12.98 -7.76
CA ASN A 164 -11.66 -12.66 -8.60
C ASN A 164 -12.83 -12.23 -7.70
N VAL A 165 -12.65 -11.15 -6.95
CA VAL A 165 -13.79 -10.46 -6.32
C VAL A 165 -13.76 -9.11 -6.98
N GLU A 166 -14.79 -8.79 -7.76
CA GLU A 166 -15.10 -7.39 -8.03
C GLU A 166 -15.11 -6.66 -6.68
N PRO A 167 -14.63 -5.42 -6.58
CA PRO A 167 -14.77 -4.67 -5.35
C PRO A 167 -16.25 -4.47 -5.10
N VAL A 168 -16.87 -5.41 -4.39
CA VAL A 168 -18.09 -5.16 -3.66
C VAL A 168 -17.63 -4.13 -2.64
N VAL A 169 -18.04 -2.89 -2.85
CA VAL A 169 -17.93 -1.85 -1.82
C VAL A 169 -18.88 -2.28 -0.71
N GLU A 170 -18.41 -3.26 0.07
CA GLU A 170 -19.16 -3.82 1.17
C GLU A 170 -19.06 -2.81 2.31
N THR A 171 -20.19 -2.21 2.65
CA THR A 171 -20.24 -1.19 3.70
C THR A 171 -19.98 -1.84 5.06
N TYR A 172 -19.47 -1.09 6.03
CA TYR A 172 -19.14 -1.61 7.36
C TYR A 172 -20.37 -2.21 8.06
N GLU A 173 -21.55 -1.68 7.75
CA GLU A 173 -22.86 -2.15 8.21
C GLU A 173 -23.19 -3.54 7.67
N SER A 174 -22.95 -3.78 6.37
CA SER A 174 -23.11 -5.12 5.77
C SER A 174 -22.16 -6.13 6.40
N MET A 175 -20.90 -5.73 6.68
CA MET A 175 -19.91 -6.59 7.32
C MET A 175 -20.32 -6.97 8.75
N LEU A 176 -20.80 -6.00 9.54
CA LEU A 176 -21.35 -6.28 10.88
C LEU A 176 -22.59 -7.17 10.82
N ALA A 177 -23.51 -6.92 9.87
CA ALA A 177 -24.68 -7.75 9.69
C ALA A 177 -24.29 -9.20 9.41
N LYS A 178 -23.22 -9.44 8.65
CA LYS A 178 -22.66 -10.79 8.42
C LYS A 178 -21.92 -11.36 9.63
N GLY A 179 -21.81 -10.61 10.72
CA GLY A 179 -21.17 -11.03 11.97
C GLY A 179 -19.65 -11.06 11.90
N GLN A 180 -19.06 -10.28 10.98
CA GLN A 180 -17.64 -9.93 11.03
C GLN A 180 -17.44 -8.89 12.12
N LEU A 181 -16.37 -9.03 12.92
CA LEU A 181 -16.06 -8.11 14.01
C LEU A 181 -14.81 -7.29 13.74
N THR A 182 -14.03 -7.68 12.74
CA THR A 182 -12.79 -7.02 12.34
C THR A 182 -12.81 -6.78 10.84
N LEU A 183 -12.21 -5.66 10.42
CA LEU A 183 -12.11 -5.34 9.00
C LEU A 183 -11.10 -6.32 8.36
N PRO A 184 -11.49 -7.07 7.31
CA PRO A 184 -10.66 -8.12 6.72
C PRO A 184 -9.27 -7.62 6.35
N GLY A 185 -8.24 -8.35 6.81
CA GLY A 185 -6.85 -7.99 6.54
C GLY A 185 -6.32 -6.83 7.38
N THR A 186 -7.04 -6.38 8.40
CA THR A 186 -6.57 -5.49 9.46
C THR A 186 -6.79 -6.13 10.84
N CYS A 187 -6.22 -5.53 11.88
CA CYS A 187 -6.54 -5.87 13.27
C CYS A 187 -7.60 -4.92 13.86
N LEU A 188 -8.25 -4.10 13.04
CA LEU A 188 -9.20 -3.09 13.49
C LEU A 188 -10.57 -3.69 13.72
N THR A 189 -11.13 -3.42 14.90
CA THR A 189 -12.49 -3.81 15.26
C THR A 189 -13.49 -2.92 14.52
N LEU A 190 -14.45 -3.54 13.82
CA LEU A 190 -15.47 -2.83 13.03
C LEU A 190 -16.29 -1.86 13.88
N ILE A 191 -16.51 -2.16 15.16
CA ILE A 191 -17.26 -1.31 16.09
C ILE A 191 -16.61 0.06 16.31
N ASN A 192 -15.29 0.19 16.10
CA ASN A 192 -14.57 1.45 16.25
C ASN A 192 -14.59 2.28 14.95
N ALA A 193 -15.02 1.69 13.84
CA ALA A 193 -15.01 2.31 12.52
C ALA A 193 -16.41 2.74 12.05
N ILE A 194 -17.44 2.48 12.86
CA ILE A 194 -18.84 2.72 12.50
C ILE A 194 -19.33 4.00 13.15
N ASP A 195 -19.93 4.83 12.32
CA ASP A 195 -20.70 5.98 12.76
C ASP A 195 -22.09 5.50 13.20
N PHE A 196 -22.30 5.43 14.52
CA PHE A 196 -23.56 4.96 15.10
C PHE A 196 -24.77 5.81 14.69
N HIS A 197 -24.56 7.05 14.24
CA HIS A 197 -25.64 7.91 13.76
C HIS A 197 -26.13 7.55 12.35
N LYS A 198 -25.40 6.71 11.61
CA LYS A 198 -25.76 6.23 10.27
C LYS A 198 -26.42 4.86 10.25
N LEU A 199 -26.53 4.21 11.42
CA LEU A 199 -27.22 2.92 11.53
C LEU A 199 -28.73 3.14 11.61
N ASP A 200 -29.46 2.66 10.60
CA ASP A 200 -30.91 2.62 10.66
C ASP A 200 -31.41 1.49 11.60
N ASP A 201 -32.65 1.64 12.07
CA ASP A 201 -33.26 0.69 13.01
C ASP A 201 -33.36 -0.73 12.41
N GLN A 202 -33.49 -0.83 11.09
CA GLN A 202 -33.58 -2.10 10.39
C GLN A 202 -32.25 -2.86 10.44
N THR A 203 -31.12 -2.18 10.22
CA THR A 203 -29.77 -2.73 10.31
C THR A 203 -29.45 -3.14 11.74
N LEU A 204 -29.81 -2.32 12.73
CA LEU A 204 -29.65 -2.67 14.14
C LEU A 204 -30.44 -3.93 14.53
N HIS A 205 -31.68 -4.04 14.06
CA HIS A 205 -32.51 -5.22 14.28
C HIS A 205 -31.88 -6.48 13.67
N GLN A 206 -31.35 -6.38 12.45
CA GLN A 206 -30.70 -7.49 11.76
C GLN A 206 -29.43 -7.95 12.49
N ILE A 207 -28.58 -7.02 12.92
CA ILE A 207 -27.36 -7.33 13.69
C ILE A 207 -27.73 -8.06 14.99
N ARG A 208 -28.75 -7.56 15.70
CA ARG A 208 -29.23 -8.18 16.95
C ARG A 208 -29.75 -9.60 16.72
N GLN A 209 -30.53 -9.82 15.66
CA GLN A 209 -31.08 -11.14 15.36
C GLN A 209 -29.98 -12.15 15.05
N ASN A 210 -29.00 -11.77 14.24
CA ASN A 210 -27.86 -12.61 13.89
C ASN A 210 -27.01 -12.99 15.12
N TYR A 211 -26.88 -12.08 16.09
CA TYR A 211 -26.24 -12.37 17.37
C TYR A 211 -27.01 -13.41 18.20
N ILE A 212 -28.34 -13.25 18.31
CA ILE A 212 -29.21 -14.19 19.03
C ILE A 212 -29.13 -15.59 18.41
N ASP A 213 -29.17 -15.69 17.09
CA ASP A 213 -29.09 -16.96 16.37
C ASP A 213 -27.73 -17.64 16.58
N ARG A 214 -26.64 -16.86 16.58
CA ARG A 214 -25.30 -17.37 16.90
C ARG A 214 -25.23 -17.89 18.33
N LEU A 215 -25.74 -17.16 19.33
CA LEU A 215 -25.80 -17.62 20.72
C LEU A 215 -26.59 -18.93 20.86
N ASN A 216 -27.74 -19.02 20.19
CA ASN A 216 -28.58 -20.21 20.20
C ASN A 216 -27.87 -21.41 19.56
N SER A 217 -27.11 -21.19 18.48
CA SER A 217 -26.31 -22.25 17.83
C SER A 217 -25.20 -22.79 18.75
N VAL A 218 -24.50 -21.91 19.49
CA VAL A 218 -23.46 -22.29 20.46
C VAL A 218 -24.05 -23.07 21.62
N ARG A 219 -25.19 -22.63 22.16
CA ARG A 219 -25.92 -23.33 23.22
C ARG A 219 -26.37 -24.72 22.79
N ARG A 220 -26.84 -24.89 21.55
CA ARG A 220 -27.19 -26.20 20.97
C ARG A 220 -25.98 -27.12 20.83
N ARG A 221 -24.82 -26.60 20.41
CA ARG A 221 -23.58 -27.38 20.30
C ARG A 221 -23.06 -27.87 21.65
N ARG A 222 -23.20 -27.07 22.72
CA ARG A 222 -22.80 -27.45 24.08
C ARG A 222 -23.73 -28.47 24.76
N ARG A 223 -24.91 -28.75 24.18
CA ARG A 223 -25.88 -29.73 24.70
C ARG A 223 -25.77 -31.11 24.06
N LYS A 224 -24.86 -31.35 23.11
CA LYS A 224 -24.63 -32.70 22.59
C LYS A 224 -23.95 -33.54 23.68
N PRO A 225 -24.54 -34.66 24.14
CA PRO A 225 -23.87 -35.56 25.06
C PRO A 225 -22.63 -36.12 24.36
N ILE A 226 -21.52 -36.16 25.08
CA ILE A 226 -20.34 -36.93 24.68
C ILE A 226 -20.74 -38.40 24.92
N TYR A 227 -21.01 -39.12 23.83
CA TYR A 227 -21.14 -40.58 23.84
C TYR A 227 -19.78 -41.21 23.58
#